data_AF-A0A925Z9Q8-F1
#
_entry.id   AF-A0A925Z9Q8-F1
#
_cell.length_a   1.000
_cell.length_b   1.000
_cell.length_c   1.000
_cell.angle_alpha   90.00
_cell.angle_beta   90.00
_cell.angle_gamma   90.00
#
_symmetry.space_group_name_H-M   'P 1'
#
loop_
_entity.id
_entity.type
_entity.pdbx_description
1 polymer ?
#
loop_
_entity_poly.entity_id
_entity_poly.type
_entity_poly.pdbx_seq_one_letter_code
_entity_poly.pdbx_strand_id
1 'polypeptide(L)'
;MDTAQMRHAGKELLSLALIDARNHSLRWAAAFESTPAGVAPLLWELGRLGWFQEYWIARNMQRQRGSRCDVTRPKLASILPEADALFEAPGV
;
A
#
# COMPACT_ATOMS: atom_id res chain seq x y z
N MET A 1 -8.07 -16.29 -3.15
CA MET A 1 -6.76 -16.85 -3.53
C MET A 1 -5.84 -16.67 -2.32
N ASP A 2 -5.02 -17.67 -1.98
CA ASP A 2 -4.16 -17.61 -0.80
C ASP A 2 -2.99 -16.62 -1.00
N THR A 3 -2.62 -15.86 0.03
CA THR A 3 -1.51 -14.90 0.04
C THR A 3 -0.19 -15.55 -0.34
N ALA A 4 0.02 -16.83 0.02
CA ALA A 4 1.21 -17.58 -0.35
C ALA A 4 1.35 -17.76 -1.87
N GLN A 5 0.24 -17.97 -2.59
CA GLN A 5 0.23 -18.13 -4.03
C GLN A 5 0.52 -16.80 -4.76
N MET A 6 0.09 -15.68 -4.20
CA MET A 6 0.36 -14.34 -4.76
C MET A 6 1.85 -13.99 -4.80
N ARG A 7 2.67 -14.51 -3.88
CA ARG A 7 4.11 -14.23 -3.85
C ARG A 7 4.87 -14.72 -5.09
N HIS A 8 4.30 -15.67 -5.82
CA HIS A 8 4.89 -16.25 -7.02
C HIS A 8 4.05 -16.01 -8.29
N ALA A 9 3.01 -15.18 -8.20
CA ALA A 9 2.14 -14.88 -9.32
C ALA A 9 2.84 -14.03 -10.40
N GLY A 10 2.41 -14.22 -11.66
CA GLY A 10 2.84 -13.40 -12.80
C GLY A 10 2.27 -11.97 -12.76
N LYS A 11 2.76 -11.09 -13.65
CA LYS A 11 2.40 -9.66 -13.67
C LYS A 11 0.90 -9.43 -13.88
N GLU A 12 0.24 -10.24 -14.68
CA GLU A 12 -1.18 -10.13 -15.02
C GLU A 12 -2.05 -10.39 -13.78
N LEU A 13 -1.77 -11.50 -13.09
CA LEU A 13 -2.50 -11.88 -11.89
C LEU A 13 -2.22 -10.92 -10.73
N LEU A 14 -0.98 -10.46 -10.58
CA LEU A 14 -0.64 -9.42 -9.60
C LEU A 14 -1.32 -8.08 -9.91
N SER A 15 -1.41 -7.69 -11.19
CA SER A 15 -2.13 -6.48 -11.60
C SER A 15 -3.61 -6.56 -11.20
N LEU A 16 -4.26 -7.69 -11.50
CA LEU A 16 -5.66 -7.91 -11.12
C LEU A 16 -5.83 -7.90 -9.60
N ALA A 17 -4.94 -8.55 -8.86
CA ALA A 17 -4.97 -8.58 -7.40
C ALA A 17 -4.80 -7.18 -6.79
N LEU A 18 -3.92 -6.34 -7.35
CA LEU A 18 -3.74 -4.96 -6.90
C LEU A 18 -4.97 -4.09 -7.20
N ILE A 19 -5.61 -4.28 -8.36
CA ILE A 19 -6.86 -3.60 -8.70
C ILE A 19 -7.98 -4.02 -7.73
N ASP A 20 -8.11 -5.33 -7.47
CA ASP A 20 -9.11 -5.86 -6.53
C ASP A 20 -8.88 -5.33 -5.10
N ALA A 21 -7.64 -5.35 -4.62
CA ALA A 21 -7.28 -4.81 -3.31
C ALA A 21 -7.60 -3.31 -3.21
N ARG A 22 -7.26 -2.52 -4.23
CA ARG A 22 -7.57 -1.08 -4.31
C ARG A 22 -9.08 -0.85 -4.24
N ASN A 23 -9.86 -1.59 -5.04
CA ASN A 23 -11.31 -1.47 -5.06
C ASN A 23 -11.94 -1.89 -3.73
N HIS A 24 -11.41 -2.94 -3.10
CA HIS A 24 -11.86 -3.40 -1.80
C HIS A 24 -11.64 -2.34 -0.72
N SER A 25 -10.45 -1.72 -0.66
CA SER A 25 -10.15 -0.62 0.26
C SER A 25 -11.06 0.60 0.04
N LEU A 26 -11.28 1.00 -1.22
CA LEU A 26 -12.16 2.12 -1.55
C LEU A 26 -13.63 1.84 -1.19
N ARG A 27 -14.10 0.60 -1.38
CA ARG A 27 -15.45 0.20 -0.99
C ARG A 27 -15.66 0.30 0.52
N TRP A 28 -14.68 -0.12 1.32
CA TRP A 28 -14.73 0.07 2.77
C TRP A 28 -14.68 1.54 3.16
N ALA A 29 -13.81 2.33 2.53
CA ALA A 29 -13.76 3.77 2.78
C ALA A 29 -15.12 4.43 2.57
N ALA A 30 -15.77 4.15 1.44
CA ALA A 30 -17.11 4.66 1.15
C ALA A 30 -18.16 4.24 2.20
N ALA A 31 -18.05 3.02 2.74
CA ALA A 31 -18.94 2.54 3.80
C ALA A 31 -18.71 3.24 5.15
N PHE A 32 -17.47 3.65 5.43
CA PHE A 32 -17.10 4.28 6.71
C PHE A 32 -17.14 5.81 6.68
N GLU A 33 -17.15 6.44 5.50
CA GLU A 33 -17.13 7.90 5.35
C GLU A 33 -18.30 8.60 6.06
N SER A 34 -19.46 7.94 6.16
CA SER A 34 -20.64 8.47 6.87
C SER A 34 -20.72 8.09 8.34
N THR A 35 -19.73 7.37 8.88
CA THR A 35 -19.80 6.85 10.25
C THR A 35 -19.42 7.91 11.30
N PRO A 36 -20.03 7.87 12.50
CA PRO A 36 -19.73 8.82 13.57
C PRO A 36 -18.30 8.71 14.13
N ALA A 37 -17.65 7.56 13.92
CA ALA A 37 -16.27 7.31 14.36
C ALA A 37 -15.23 8.19 13.64
N GLY A 38 -15.64 8.91 12.58
CA GLY A 38 -14.91 10.04 12.02
C GLY A 38 -14.15 9.73 10.75
N VAL A 39 -14.11 10.75 9.87
CA VAL A 39 -13.37 10.73 8.60
C VAL A 39 -11.86 10.74 8.83
N ALA A 40 -11.37 11.32 9.92
CA ALA A 40 -9.93 11.48 10.16
C ALA A 40 -9.18 10.13 10.35
N PRO A 41 -9.64 9.17 11.18
CA PRO A 41 -9.04 7.83 11.23
C PRO A 41 -9.06 7.12 9.87
N LEU A 42 -10.15 7.25 9.12
CA LEU A 42 -10.27 6.66 7.78
C LEU A 42 -9.24 7.26 6.80
N LEU A 43 -9.10 8.58 6.78
CA LEU A 43 -8.12 9.26 5.93
C LEU A 43 -6.69 8.88 6.32
N TRP A 44 -6.41 8.69 7.61
CA TRP A 44 -5.10 8.25 8.07
C TRP A 44 -4.78 6.84 7.53
N GLU A 45 -5.71 5.89 7.64
CA GLU A 45 -5.52 4.53 7.11
C GLU A 45 -5.38 4.51 5.58
N LEU A 46 -6.19 5.31 4.87
CA LEU A 46 -6.05 5.46 3.42
C LEU A 46 -4.71 6.08 3.02
N GLY A 47 -4.23 7.06 3.77
CA GLY A 47 -2.90 7.64 3.62
C GLY A 47 -1.82 6.59 3.80
N ARG A 48 -1.91 5.79 4.85
CA ARG A 48 -0.97 4.70 5.14
C ARG A 48 -0.97 3.62 4.07
N LEU A 49 -2.14 3.22 3.56
CA LEU A 49 -2.26 2.29 2.43
C LEU A 49 -1.59 2.84 1.17
N GLY A 50 -1.85 4.13 0.86
CA GLY A 50 -1.22 4.82 -0.27
C GLY A 50 0.30 4.88 -0.14
N TRP A 51 0.79 5.28 1.04
CA TRP A 51 2.22 5.28 1.35
C TRP A 51 2.85 3.89 1.22
N PHE A 52 2.21 2.84 1.74
CA PHE A 52 2.74 1.47 1.66
C PHE A 52 2.92 1.01 0.21
N GLN A 53 1.90 1.26 -0.64
CA GLN A 53 1.97 0.98 -2.07
C GLN A 53 3.09 1.78 -2.74
N GLU A 54 3.20 3.07 -2.42
CA GLU A 54 4.21 3.96 -2.97
C GLU A 54 5.63 3.49 -2.59
N TYR A 55 5.87 3.22 -1.30
CA TYR A 55 7.16 2.84 -0.74
C TYR A 55 7.72 1.55 -1.36
N TRP A 56 6.89 0.49 -1.43
CA TRP A 56 7.35 -0.83 -1.87
C TRP A 56 7.29 -1.05 -3.39
N ILE A 57 6.44 -0.29 -4.10
CA ILE A 57 6.27 -0.46 -5.55
C ILE A 57 6.82 0.77 -6.29
N ALA A 58 6.17 1.93 -6.19
CA ALA A 58 6.50 3.08 -7.03
C ALA A 58 7.93 3.60 -6.79
N ARG A 59 8.36 3.62 -5.52
CA ARG A 59 9.66 4.13 -5.07
C ARG A 59 10.75 3.06 -5.04
N ASN A 60 10.40 1.79 -5.20
CA ASN A 60 11.36 0.69 -5.19
C ASN A 60 11.90 0.38 -6.58
N MET A 61 13.12 0.87 -6.84
CA MET A 61 13.85 0.67 -8.10
C MET A 61 14.27 -0.78 -8.37
N GLN A 62 14.13 -1.67 -7.37
CA GLN A 62 14.46 -3.09 -7.49
C GLN A 62 13.21 -3.99 -7.59
N ARG A 63 11.99 -3.44 -7.65
CA ARG A 63 10.73 -4.22 -7.64
C ARG A 63 10.67 -5.34 -8.68
N GLN A 64 11.27 -5.14 -9.85
CA GLN A 64 11.34 -6.12 -10.93
C GLN A 64 12.14 -7.38 -10.57
N ARG A 65 12.94 -7.33 -9.50
CA ARG A 65 13.70 -8.48 -8.99
C ARG A 65 12.86 -9.41 -8.12
N GLY A 66 11.61 -9.04 -7.81
CA GLY A 66 10.72 -9.82 -6.97
C GLY A 66 11.34 -10.12 -5.61
N SER A 67 11.34 -11.40 -5.21
CA SER A 67 11.94 -11.87 -3.96
C SER A 67 13.46 -11.67 -3.84
N ARG A 68 14.16 -11.33 -4.93
CA ARG A 68 15.60 -11.01 -4.94
C ARG A 68 15.89 -9.52 -4.76
N CYS A 69 14.88 -8.73 -4.43
CA CYS A 69 15.04 -7.32 -4.08
C CYS A 69 15.74 -7.19 -2.73
N ASP A 70 16.75 -6.31 -2.64
CA ASP A 70 17.33 -5.92 -1.36
C ASP A 70 16.37 -4.96 -0.64
N VAL A 71 15.89 -5.38 0.52
CA VAL A 71 14.90 -4.62 1.32
C VAL A 71 15.53 -3.42 2.00
N THR A 72 16.85 -3.43 2.24
CA THR A 72 17.58 -2.37 2.93
C THR A 72 18.00 -1.22 2.01
N ARG A 73 17.92 -1.44 0.69
CA ARG A 73 18.25 -0.40 -0.29
C ARG A 73 17.32 0.80 -0.17
N PRO A 74 17.87 2.03 -0.16
CA PRO A 74 17.09 3.26 -0.16
C PRO A 74 16.03 3.28 -1.27
N LYS A 75 14.85 3.79 -0.93
CA LYS A 75 13.77 4.05 -1.88
C LYS A 75 13.84 5.48 -2.38
N LEU A 76 13.23 5.76 -3.54
CA LEU A 76 13.06 7.15 -3.99
C LEU A 76 12.30 7.98 -2.94
N ALA A 77 12.35 9.30 -3.03
CA ALA A 77 11.56 10.16 -2.15
C ALA A 77 10.04 9.93 -2.35
N SER A 78 9.26 10.16 -1.29
CA SER A 78 7.79 10.17 -1.39
C SER A 78 7.31 11.43 -2.09
N ILE A 79 6.15 11.33 -2.74
CA ILE A 79 5.38 12.47 -3.25
C ILE A 79 4.94 13.38 -2.09
N LEU A 80 4.53 12.79 -0.96
CA LEU A 80 4.20 13.54 0.24
C LEU A 80 5.47 13.71 1.11
N PRO A 81 5.93 14.93 1.39
CA PRO A 81 7.06 15.14 2.29
C PRO A 81 6.84 14.47 3.64
N GLU A 82 7.90 13.88 4.20
CA GLU A 82 7.90 13.26 5.54
C GLU A 82 6.95 12.06 5.70
N ALA A 83 6.37 11.54 4.60
CA ALA A 83 5.43 10.42 4.65
C ALA A 83 5.99 9.16 5.33
N ASP A 84 7.30 8.89 5.18
CA ASP A 84 7.95 7.75 5.85
C ASP A 84 7.85 7.88 7.37
N ALA A 85 8.18 9.06 7.93
CA ALA A 85 8.04 9.31 9.36
C ALA A 85 6.58 9.28 9.83
N LEU A 86 5.65 9.75 8.98
CA LEU A 86 4.22 9.83 9.30
C LEU A 86 3.54 8.45 9.35
N PHE A 87 3.92 7.51 8.48
CA PHE A 87 3.17 6.27 8.25
C PHE A 87 3.92 4.97 8.60
N GLU A 88 5.25 5.01 8.80
CA GLU A 88 6.03 3.82 9.18
C GLU A 88 5.71 3.37 10.61
N ALA A 89 5.40 4.31 11.52
CA ALA A 89 4.96 3.97 12.86
C ALA A 89 3.60 3.21 12.81
N PRO A 90 3.42 2.14 13.62
CA PRO A 90 2.10 1.58 13.82
C PRO A 90 1.20 2.67 14.41
N GLY A 91 0.00 2.82 13.84
CA GLY A 91 -0.98 3.80 14.29
C GLY A 91 -1.29 3.61 15.78
N VAL A 92 -1.53 4.73 16.47
CA VAL A 92 -1.92 4.80 17.89
C VAL A 92 -3.21 4.02 18.13
#